data_AF-A0A2G9YD46-F1
#
_entry.id   AF-A0A2G9YD46-F1
#
_cell.length_a   1.000
_cell.length_b   1.000
_cell.length_c   1.000
_cell.angle_alpha   90.00
_cell.angle_beta   90.00
_cell.angle_gamma   90.00
#
_symmetry.space_group_name_H-M   'P 1'
#
loop_
_entity.id
_entity.type
_entity.pdbx_description
1 polymer ?
#
loop_
_entity_poly.entity_id
_entity_poly.type
_entity_poly.pdbx_seq_one_letter_code
_entity_poly.pdbx_strand_id
1 'polypeptide(L)' 'MKSKISKKNKYIGSTDFDKDLKRELKNPTFKKWYDYYGKQLEVAFSVHQLRKKRGLSQAQLAKKIGTTQSNVARL' A
#
# COMPACT_ATOMS: atom_id res chain seq x y z
N MET A 1 -1.62 14.52 -40.41
CA MET A 1 -0.60 15.35 -39.75
C MET A 1 -1.26 16.23 -38.70
N LYS A 2 -0.55 16.45 -37.58
CA LYS A 2 -0.90 17.26 -36.39
C LYS A 2 -1.90 16.59 -35.44
N SER A 3 -1.69 16.54 -34.13
CA SER A 3 -0.48 16.69 -33.31
C SER A 3 -0.88 16.25 -31.89
N LYS A 4 0.02 15.49 -31.27
CA LYS A 4 0.16 15.22 -29.84
C LYS A 4 -0.46 16.28 -28.92
N ILE A 5 -1.31 15.87 -28.00
CA ILE A 5 -1.37 16.46 -26.65
C ILE A 5 -1.39 15.33 -25.63
N SER A 6 -0.19 14.98 -25.20
CA SER A 6 0.07 14.25 -23.96
C SER A 6 -0.55 15.03 -22.80
N LYS A 7 -1.63 14.52 -22.20
CA LYS A 7 -2.06 14.98 -20.88
C LYS A 7 -1.09 14.40 -19.86
N LYS A 8 0.07 15.04 -19.70
CA LYS A 8 0.93 14.85 -18.52
C LYS A 8 0.08 15.16 -17.30
N ASN A 9 -0.18 14.13 -16.49
CA ASN A 9 -0.97 14.23 -15.26
C ASN A 9 -0.25 15.19 -14.29
N LYS A 10 -0.87 16.34 -14.01
CA LYS A 10 -0.28 17.52 -13.37
C LYS A 10 -0.29 17.43 -11.83
N TYR A 11 0.02 16.25 -11.28
CA TYR A 11 0.15 16.00 -9.84
C TYR A 11 1.56 15.56 -9.46
N ILE A 12 2.58 16.19 -10.07
CA ILE A 12 3.99 15.95 -9.72
C ILE A 12 4.51 17.18 -8.98
N GLY A 13 3.98 17.36 -7.77
CA GLY A 13 4.53 18.24 -6.75
C GLY A 13 4.47 17.47 -5.44
N SER A 14 5.59 17.36 -4.73
CA SER A 14 5.66 16.77 -3.39
C SER A 14 4.54 17.36 -2.55
N THR A 15 3.58 16.53 -2.13
CA THR A 15 2.58 16.94 -1.15
C THR A 15 3.28 17.40 0.13
N ASP A 16 2.59 18.17 0.99
CA ASP A 16 3.19 18.55 2.28
C ASP A 16 3.53 17.30 3.11
N PHE A 17 2.74 16.24 2.96
CA PHE A 17 3.05 14.92 3.52
C PHE A 17 4.37 14.33 2.99
N ASP A 18 4.63 14.38 1.68
CA ASP A 18 5.89 13.87 1.10
C ASP A 18 7.12 14.64 1.63
N LYS A 19 6.98 15.94 1.88
CA LYS A 19 8.05 16.77 2.48
C LYS A 19 8.29 16.37 3.93
N ASP A 20 7.21 16.23 4.70
CA ASP A 20 7.27 15.84 6.11
C ASP A 20 7.85 14.44 6.27
N LEU A 21 7.39 13.47 5.47
CA LEU A 21 7.91 12.11 5.47
C LEU A 21 9.42 12.09 5.16
N LYS A 22 9.87 12.83 4.13
CA LYS A 22 11.30 12.96 3.83
C LYS A 22 12.11 13.54 4.98
N ARG A 23 11.53 14.46 5.77
CA ARG A 23 12.17 15.00 6.97
C ARG A 23 12.29 13.94 8.06
N GLU A 24 11.20 13.23 8.37
CA GLU A 24 11.17 12.19 9.40
C GLU A 24 12.09 11.00 9.06
N LEU A 25 12.17 10.60 7.78
CA LEU A 25 13.03 9.50 7.33
C LEU A 25 14.53 9.77 7.49
N LYS A 26 14.95 11.01 7.79
CA LYS A 26 16.34 11.31 8.16
C LYS A 26 16.70 10.80 9.55
N ASN A 27 15.71 10.61 10.43
CA ASN A 27 15.92 10.02 11.74
C ASN A 27 16.09 8.49 11.60
N PRO A 28 17.23 7.90 11.98
CA PRO A 28 17.51 6.48 11.77
C PRO A 28 16.56 5.56 12.57
N THR A 29 16.11 5.98 13.75
CA THR A 29 15.14 5.23 14.56
C THR A 29 13.78 5.23 13.89
N PHE A 30 13.33 6.39 13.39
CA PHE A 30 12.08 6.47 12.63
C PHE A 30 12.14 5.61 11.37
N LYS A 31 13.21 5.77 10.58
CA LYS A 31 13.42 5.00 9.34
C LYS A 31 13.41 3.49 9.59
N LYS A 32 14.08 3.02 10.64
CA LYS A 32 14.09 1.59 11.01
C LYS A 32 12.67 1.04 11.17
N TRP A 33 11.83 1.73 11.93
CA TRP A 33 10.45 1.29 12.16
C TRP A 33 9.58 1.48 10.92
N TYR A 34 9.74 2.58 10.21
CA TYR A 34 9.06 2.82 8.94
C TYR A 34 9.33 1.68 7.94
N ASP A 35 10.59 1.30 7.74
CA ASP A 35 10.97 0.20 6.85
C ASP A 35 10.44 -1.15 7.35
N TYR A 36 10.46 -1.38 8.67
CA TYR A 36 9.95 -2.62 9.26
C TYR A 36 8.45 -2.80 9.04
N TYR A 37 7.64 -1.79 9.40
CA TYR A 37 6.19 -1.81 9.20
C TYR A 37 5.80 -1.71 7.72
N GLY A 38 6.59 -1.01 6.89
CA GLY A 38 6.42 -0.93 5.45
C GLY A 38 6.43 -2.32 4.80
N LYS A 39 7.36 -3.19 5.18
CA LYS A 39 7.38 -4.59 4.71
C LYS A 39 6.12 -5.37 5.09
N GLN A 40 5.58 -5.15 6.29
CA GLN A 40 4.33 -5.80 6.70
C GLN A 40 3.16 -5.33 5.83
N LEU A 41 3.09 -4.04 5.52
CA LEU A 41 2.08 -3.47 4.64
C LEU A 41 2.18 -4.01 3.21
N GLU A 42 3.40 -4.17 2.67
CA GLU A 42 3.62 -4.77 1.34
C GLU A 42 3.05 -6.19 1.24
N VAL A 43 3.27 -7.02 2.26
CA VAL A 43 2.72 -8.38 2.34
C VAL A 43 1.20 -8.34 2.41
N ALA A 44 0.64 -7.49 3.26
CA ALA A 44 -0.80 -7.37 3.46
C ALA A 44 -1.51 -6.92 2.16
N PHE A 45 -0.92 -5.95 1.46
CA PHE A 45 -1.37 -5.50 0.14
C PHE A 45 -1.31 -6.61 -0.91
N SER A 46 -0.23 -7.40 -0.92
CA SER A 46 -0.09 -8.55 -1.82
C SER A 46 -1.18 -9.61 -1.58
N VAL A 47 -1.49 -9.91 -0.32
CA VAL A 47 -2.60 -10.80 0.05
C VAL A 47 -3.94 -10.22 -0.41
N HIS A 48 -4.17 -8.93 -0.21
CA HIS A 48 -5.39 -8.25 -0.65
C HIS A 48 -5.58 -8.38 -2.17
N GLN A 49 -4.54 -8.07 -2.96
CA GLN A 49 -4.58 -8.18 -4.41
C GLN A 49 -4.85 -9.61 -4.88
N LEU A 50 -4.14 -10.60 -4.32
CA LEU A 50 -4.30 -12.00 -4.70
C LEU A 50 -5.69 -12.53 -4.34
N ARG A 51 -6.23 -12.14 -3.18
CA ARG A 51 -7.60 -12.47 -2.76
C ARG A 51 -8.62 -11.96 -3.78
N LYS A 52 -8.50 -10.68 -4.18
CA LYS A 52 -9.38 -10.05 -5.17
C LYS A 52 -9.25 -10.70 -6.54
N LYS A 53 -8.03 -10.99 -7.00
CA LYS A 53 -7.76 -11.69 -8.27
C LYS A 53 -8.39 -13.08 -8.32
N ARG A 54 -8.49 -13.75 -7.17
CA ARG A 54 -9.17 -15.05 -7.03
C ARG A 54 -10.68 -14.97 -6.76
N GLY A 55 -11.26 -13.77 -6.75
CA GLY A 55 -12.70 -13.57 -6.50
C GLY A 55 -13.15 -13.93 -5.08
N LEU A 56 -12.23 -14.01 -4.11
CA LEU A 56 -12.55 -14.41 -2.74
C LEU A 56 -13.03 -13.20 -1.92
N SER A 57 -14.10 -13.37 -1.15
CA SER A 57 -14.48 -12.46 -0.08
C SER A 57 -13.48 -12.55 1.08
N GLN A 58 -13.51 -11.57 2.00
CA GLN A 58 -12.67 -11.63 3.22
C GLN A 58 -13.04 -12.86 4.08
N ALA A 59 -14.33 -13.17 4.23
CA ALA A 59 -14.80 -14.33 4.98
C ALA A 59 -14.33 -15.65 4.34
N GLN A 60 -14.36 -15.75 3.01
CA GLN A 60 -13.88 -16.93 2.28
C GLN A 60 -12.37 -17.12 2.46
N LEU A 61 -11.57 -16.05 2.36
CA LEU A 61 -10.14 -16.14 2.64
C LEU A 61 -9.90 -16.56 4.11
N ALA A 62 -10.60 -15.95 5.05
CA ALA A 62 -10.48 -16.23 6.48
C ALA A 62 -10.71 -17.71 6.79
N LYS A 63 -11.80 -18.29 6.25
CA LYS A 63 -12.09 -19.72 6.36
C LYS A 63 -10.97 -20.59 5.76
N LYS A 64 -10.39 -20.17 4.63
CA LYS A 64 -9.33 -20.94 3.93
C LYS A 64 -8.00 -20.96 4.68
N ILE A 65 -7.66 -19.90 5.41
CA ILE A 65 -6.38 -19.77 6.12
C ILE A 65 -6.51 -19.96 7.65
N GLY A 66 -7.67 -20.40 8.13
CA GLY A 66 -7.88 -20.69 9.56
C GLY A 66 -7.85 -19.46 10.45
N THR A 67 -8.46 -18.36 10.03
CA THR A 67 -8.55 -17.12 10.82
C THR A 67 -9.94 -16.48 10.76
N THR A 68 -10.13 -15.33 11.41
CA THR A 68 -11.40 -14.59 11.40
C THR A 68 -11.45 -13.56 10.27
N GLN A 69 -12.66 -13.20 9.81
CA GLN A 69 -12.83 -12.12 8.83
C GLN A 69 -12.22 -10.80 9.33
N SER A 70 -12.37 -10.49 10.62
CA SER A 70 -11.79 -9.28 11.23
C SER A 70 -10.26 -9.28 11.22
N ASN A 71 -9.62 -10.45 11.36
CA ASN A 71 -8.17 -10.56 11.18
C ASN A 71 -7.77 -10.27 9.73
N VAL A 72 -8.50 -10.80 8.73
CA VAL A 72 -8.25 -10.50 7.31
C VAL A 72 -8.51 -9.03 6.98
N ALA A 73 -9.44 -8.37 7.66
CA ALA A 73 -9.74 -6.95 7.44
C ALA A 73 -8.66 -6.00 7.99
N ARG A 74 -7.84 -6.45 8.94
CA ARG A 74 -6.71 -5.70 9.51
C ARG A 74 -5.40 -5.88 8.71
N LEU A 75 -5.41 -6.74 7.70
CA LEU A 75 -4.34 -6.90 6.71
C LEU A 75 -4.64 -5.93 5.55
#